data_AF-A0A437MG98-F1
#
_entry.id   AF-A0A437MG98-F1
#
_cell.length_a   1.000
_cell.length_b   1.000
_cell.length_c   1.000
_cell.angle_alpha   90.00
_cell.angle_beta   90.00
_cell.angle_gamma   90.00
#
_symmetry.space_group_name_H-M   'P 1'
#
loop_
_entity.id
_entity.type
_entity.pdbx_description
1 polymer ?
#
loop_
_entity_poly.entity_id
_entity_poly.type
_entity_poly.pdbx_seq_one_letter_code
_entity_poly.pdbx_strand_id
1 'polypeptide(L)'
;MLRRALFGLLALPSVAQAQKVESLDPQSTDRRALTELLEPLFRNATYGPVQLRVRLMRRSGDLAYARVRARRPGGRPILWENTDFRGRVTEPEADCHVLLGWRDGGWQVLEVIAGAPHAPDIDWRERFGLPEGLV
;
A
#
# COMPACT_ATOMS: atom_id res chain seq x y z
N MET A 1 -21.80 59.64 1.51
CA MET A 1 -22.54 58.37 1.25
C MET A 1 -21.59 57.40 0.57
N LEU A 2 -21.01 56.44 1.31
CA LEU A 2 -19.94 55.56 0.84
C LEU A 2 -20.56 54.25 0.31
N ARG A 3 -20.48 54.01 -1.00
CA ARG A 3 -20.98 52.78 -1.64
C ARG A 3 -20.03 51.62 -1.32
N ARG A 4 -20.48 50.69 -0.47
CA ARG A 4 -19.83 49.42 -0.20
C ARG A 4 -19.92 48.53 -1.44
N ALA A 5 -18.79 48.20 -2.05
CA ALA A 5 -18.69 47.18 -3.08
C ALA A 5 -18.74 45.80 -2.43
N LEU A 6 -19.77 45.01 -2.76
CA LEU A 6 -19.91 43.62 -2.35
C LEU A 6 -19.04 42.77 -3.29
N PHE A 7 -17.90 42.26 -2.81
CA PHE A 7 -17.14 41.23 -3.52
C PHE A 7 -17.84 39.88 -3.28
N GLY A 8 -18.60 39.42 -4.28
CA GLY A 8 -19.17 38.07 -4.30
C GLY A 8 -18.07 37.05 -4.58
N LEU A 9 -17.68 36.29 -3.55
CA LEU A 9 -16.76 35.17 -3.67
C LEU A 9 -17.51 33.99 -4.31
N LEU A 10 -17.29 33.76 -5.61
CA LEU A 10 -17.74 32.55 -6.31
C LEU A 10 -16.91 31.36 -5.80
N ALA A 11 -17.49 30.58 -4.88
CA ALA A 11 -16.95 29.26 -4.53
C ALA A 11 -17.27 28.27 -5.66
N LEU A 12 -16.26 27.90 -6.45
CA LEU A 12 -16.38 26.82 -7.41
C LEU A 12 -16.44 25.49 -6.65
N PRO A 13 -17.44 24.63 -6.89
CA PRO A 13 -17.47 23.30 -6.30
C PRO A 13 -16.28 22.49 -6.86
N SER A 14 -15.35 22.12 -5.98
CA SER A 14 -14.29 21.18 -6.32
C SER A 14 -14.95 19.81 -6.49
N VAL A 15 -15.13 19.36 -7.73
CA VAL A 15 -15.66 18.03 -8.02
C VAL A 15 -14.57 17.05 -7.62
N ALA A 16 -14.74 16.39 -6.48
CA ALA A 16 -13.90 15.26 -6.10
C ALA A 16 -14.09 14.17 -7.17
N GLN A 17 -13.14 14.07 -8.11
CA GLN A 17 -13.09 12.93 -9.01
C GLN A 17 -12.88 11.68 -8.17
N ALA A 18 -13.87 10.78 -8.20
CA ALA A 18 -13.73 9.45 -7.64
C ALA A 18 -12.48 8.82 -8.26
N GLN A 19 -11.46 8.59 -7.44
CA GLN A 19 -10.19 8.08 -7.93
C GLN A 19 -10.40 6.66 -8.46
N LYS A 20 -10.04 6.44 -9.72
CA LYS A 20 -10.23 5.14 -10.38
C LYS A 20 -9.22 4.15 -9.81
N VAL A 21 -9.73 3.01 -9.33
CA VAL A 21 -8.88 1.88 -8.93
C VAL A 21 -8.40 1.14 -10.18
N GLU A 22 -7.09 0.94 -10.26
CA GLU A 22 -6.44 0.24 -11.37
C GLU A 22 -5.60 -0.91 -10.83
N SER A 23 -5.72 -2.09 -11.44
CA SER A 23 -4.79 -3.18 -11.19
C SER A 23 -3.50 -2.95 -11.98
N LEU A 24 -2.34 -3.11 -11.33
CA LEU A 24 -1.06 -2.89 -11.99
C LEU A 24 -0.60 -4.12 -12.75
N ASP A 25 -0.34 -3.93 -14.04
CA ASP A 25 0.14 -4.96 -14.94
C ASP A 25 1.46 -5.58 -14.42
N PRO A 26 1.62 -6.92 -14.44
CA PRO A 26 2.83 -7.63 -14.02
C PRO A 26 4.15 -7.08 -14.60
N GLN A 27 4.12 -6.54 -15.81
CA GLN A 27 5.27 -6.03 -16.56
C GLN A 27 5.39 -4.50 -16.51
N SER A 28 4.44 -3.80 -15.87
CA SER A 28 4.48 -2.34 -15.76
C SER A 28 5.66 -1.85 -14.93
N THR A 29 6.23 -0.71 -15.35
CA THR A 29 7.28 -0.01 -14.61
C THR A 29 6.81 0.37 -13.20
N ASP A 30 5.55 0.78 -13.04
CA ASP A 30 4.98 1.16 -11.74
C ASP A 30 4.96 -0.02 -10.77
N ARG A 31 4.51 -1.19 -11.21
CA ARG A 31 4.54 -2.41 -10.38
C ARG A 31 5.94 -2.79 -9.97
N ARG A 32 6.91 -2.69 -10.90
CA ARG A 32 8.31 -2.96 -10.61
C ARG A 32 8.86 -1.99 -9.56
N ALA A 33 8.66 -0.69 -9.74
CA ALA A 33 9.12 0.33 -8.80
C ALA A 33 8.55 0.16 -7.39
N LEU A 34 7.24 -0.14 -7.29
CA LEU A 34 6.62 -0.43 -6.00
C LEU A 34 7.18 -1.72 -5.37
N THR A 35 7.42 -2.76 -6.17
CA THR A 35 8.01 -4.01 -5.66
C THR A 35 9.43 -3.80 -5.16
N GLU A 36 10.25 -3.05 -5.90
CA GLU A 36 11.62 -2.68 -5.52
C GLU A 36 11.67 -1.85 -4.23
N LEU A 37 10.66 -1.00 -3.99
CA LEU A 37 10.50 -0.28 -2.72
C LEU A 37 10.24 -1.23 -1.54
N LEU A 38 9.49 -2.32 -1.76
CA LEU A 38 9.16 -3.29 -0.70
C LEU A 38 10.31 -4.22 -0.36
N GLU A 39 11.20 -4.53 -1.31
CA GLU A 39 12.28 -5.51 -1.07
C GLU A 39 13.19 -5.15 0.12
N PRO A 40 13.72 -3.93 0.26
CA PRO A 40 14.52 -3.55 1.43
C PRO A 40 13.75 -3.64 2.74
N LEU A 41 12.46 -3.27 2.74
CA LEU A 41 11.59 -3.33 3.91
C LEU A 41 11.50 -4.77 4.43
N PHE A 42 11.14 -5.72 3.56
CA PHE A 42 11.02 -7.12 3.94
C PHE A 42 12.37 -7.77 4.24
N ARG A 43 13.43 -7.37 3.55
CA ARG A 43 14.79 -7.83 3.85
C ARG A 43 15.20 -7.49 5.27
N ASN A 44 14.95 -6.26 5.69
CA ASN A 44 15.27 -5.78 7.03
C ASN A 44 14.38 -6.44 8.08
N ALA A 45 13.06 -6.45 7.86
CA ALA A 45 12.10 -7.00 8.81
C ALA A 45 12.23 -8.53 9.01
N THR A 46 12.78 -9.22 8.02
CA THR A 46 13.00 -10.68 8.06
C THR A 46 14.47 -11.07 8.24
N TYR A 47 15.35 -10.08 8.51
CA TYR A 47 16.79 -10.25 8.74
C TYR A 47 17.52 -11.09 7.68
N GLY A 48 17.20 -10.88 6.40
CA GLY A 48 17.91 -11.56 5.32
C GLY A 48 17.29 -11.34 3.95
N PRO A 49 17.93 -11.84 2.88
CA PRO A 49 17.40 -11.73 1.52
C PRO A 49 15.99 -12.31 1.40
N VAL A 50 15.19 -11.66 0.56
CA VAL A 50 13.81 -12.08 0.25
C VAL A 50 13.56 -12.04 -1.26
N GLN A 51 12.62 -12.87 -1.71
CA GLN A 51 11.94 -12.78 -2.99
C GLN A 51 10.46 -12.51 -2.71
N LEU A 52 9.94 -11.43 -3.27
CA LEU A 52 8.54 -11.04 -3.11
C LEU A 52 7.71 -11.56 -4.29
N ARG A 53 6.73 -12.42 -3.99
CA ARG A 53 5.72 -12.81 -4.96
C ARG A 53 4.51 -11.91 -4.81
N VAL A 54 4.34 -10.99 -5.75
CA VAL A 54 3.16 -10.11 -5.80
C VAL A 54 1.94 -10.90 -6.27
N ARG A 55 0.94 -11.05 -5.40
CA ARG A 55 -0.34 -11.74 -5.66
C ARG A 55 -1.37 -10.80 -6.27
N LEU A 56 -1.42 -9.57 -5.75
CA LEU A 56 -2.30 -8.50 -6.20
C LEU A 56 -1.57 -7.17 -5.97
N MET A 57 -1.68 -6.26 -6.93
CA MET A 57 -1.23 -4.88 -6.74
C MET A 57 -2.19 -3.95 -7.46
N ARG A 58 -2.72 -2.98 -6.72
CA ARG A 58 -3.68 -1.98 -7.21
C ARG A 58 -3.23 -0.59 -6.80
N ARG A 59 -3.63 0.41 -7.56
CA ARG A 59 -3.44 1.82 -7.24
C ARG A 59 -4.71 2.61 -7.43
N SER A 60 -4.80 3.75 -6.76
CA SER A 60 -5.82 4.76 -6.98
C SER A 60 -5.29 6.09 -6.49
N GLY A 61 -5.06 7.03 -7.43
CA GLY A 61 -4.42 8.31 -7.11
C GLY A 61 -3.10 8.13 -6.38
N ASP A 62 -3.01 8.71 -5.18
CA ASP A 62 -1.83 8.71 -4.33
C ASP A 62 -1.75 7.50 -3.38
N LEU A 63 -2.62 6.50 -3.54
CA LEU A 63 -2.61 5.28 -2.73
C LEU A 63 -2.35 4.05 -3.59
N ALA A 64 -1.63 3.09 -3.03
CA ALA A 64 -1.43 1.78 -3.63
C ALA A 64 -1.52 0.68 -2.59
N TYR A 65 -2.01 -0.48 -3.01
CA TYR A 65 -2.11 -1.68 -2.20
C TYR A 65 -1.35 -2.81 -2.87
N ALA A 66 -0.63 -3.58 -2.07
CA ALA A 66 0.00 -4.82 -2.50
C ALA A 66 -0.32 -5.97 -1.55
N ARG A 67 -0.77 -7.09 -2.10
CA ARG A 67 -0.77 -8.39 -1.44
C ARG A 67 0.44 -9.17 -1.92
N VAL A 68 1.37 -9.45 -1.03
CA VAL A 68 2.63 -10.11 -1.38
C VAL A 68 2.88 -11.32 -0.50
N ARG A 69 3.72 -12.23 -0.99
CA ARG A 69 4.28 -13.29 -0.17
C ARG A 69 5.80 -13.21 -0.19
N ALA A 70 6.41 -13.19 0.98
CA ALA A 70 7.86 -13.16 1.10
C ALA A 70 8.42 -14.58 1.25
N ARG A 71 9.48 -14.89 0.51
CA ARG A 71 10.23 -16.15 0.61
C ARG A 71 11.72 -15.86 0.61
N ARG A 72 12.53 -16.82 1.05
CA ARG A 72 13.98 -16.76 0.83
C ARG A 72 14.30 -17.00 -0.64
N PRO A 73 15.46 -16.52 -1.13
CA PRO A 73 15.96 -16.93 -2.43
C PRO A 73 15.98 -18.46 -2.57
N GLY A 74 15.57 -18.94 -3.75
CA GLY A 74 15.36 -20.37 -4.00
C GLY A 74 14.02 -20.90 -3.50
N GLY A 75 13.12 -20.04 -3.04
CA GLY A 75 11.73 -20.38 -2.74
C GLY A 75 11.48 -21.03 -1.37
N ARG A 76 12.51 -21.11 -0.50
CA ARG A 76 12.36 -21.60 0.87
C ARG A 76 11.47 -20.67 1.70
N PRO A 77 10.63 -21.19 2.61
CA PRO A 77 9.80 -20.36 3.48
C PRO A 77 10.66 -19.52 4.43
N ILE A 78 10.06 -18.44 4.94
CA ILE A 78 10.65 -17.63 6.02
C ILE A 78 10.24 -18.25 7.37
N LEU A 79 11.21 -18.36 8.27
CA LEU A 79 10.99 -18.72 9.67
C LEU A 79 10.54 -17.47 10.42
N TRP A 80 9.23 -17.23 10.47
CA TRP A 80 8.62 -15.99 10.98
C TRP A 80 8.90 -15.75 12.47
N GLU A 81 9.11 -16.81 13.25
CA GLU A 81 9.52 -16.74 14.65
C GLU A 81 10.83 -15.98 14.87
N ASN A 82 11.68 -15.90 13.85
CA ASN A 82 12.97 -15.23 13.86
C ASN A 82 12.93 -13.91 13.06
N THR A 83 11.81 -13.18 13.10
CA THR A 83 11.63 -11.91 12.36
C THR A 83 10.94 -10.87 13.23
N ASP A 84 10.84 -9.63 12.74
CA ASP A 84 10.01 -8.59 13.37
C ASP A 84 8.52 -8.97 13.41
N PHE A 85 8.09 -9.92 12.58
CA PHE A 85 6.71 -10.41 12.52
C PHE A 85 6.42 -11.58 13.48
N ARG A 86 7.37 -11.93 14.36
CA ARG A 86 7.20 -13.01 15.33
C ARG A 86 5.91 -12.85 16.13
N GLY A 87 5.19 -13.95 16.34
CA GLY A 87 3.91 -13.98 17.06
C GLY A 87 2.71 -13.38 16.31
N ARG A 88 2.92 -12.68 15.18
CA ARG A 88 1.86 -12.16 14.31
C ARG A 88 1.58 -13.07 13.11
N VAL A 89 2.61 -13.76 12.65
CA VAL A 89 2.52 -14.71 11.53
C VAL A 89 2.68 -16.13 12.06
N THR A 90 1.65 -16.95 11.86
CA THR A 90 1.62 -18.35 12.30
C THR A 90 1.83 -19.33 11.15
N GLU A 91 1.62 -18.89 9.91
CA GLU A 91 1.70 -19.74 8.71
C GLU A 91 2.98 -19.43 7.91
N PRO A 92 3.78 -20.45 7.52
CA PRO A 92 4.99 -20.24 6.72
C PRO A 92 4.74 -19.52 5.39
N GLU A 93 3.56 -19.74 4.82
CA GLU A 93 3.13 -19.23 3.51
C GLU A 93 2.12 -18.09 3.61
N ALA A 94 2.13 -17.38 4.74
CA ALA A 94 1.27 -16.24 4.97
C ALA A 94 1.47 -15.13 3.94
N ASP A 95 0.37 -14.47 3.57
CA ASP A 95 0.43 -13.25 2.80
C ASP A 95 0.69 -12.05 3.71
N CYS A 96 1.24 -11.00 3.10
CA CYS A 96 1.45 -9.70 3.72
C CYS A 96 0.68 -8.67 2.91
N HIS A 97 -0.10 -7.85 3.61
CA HIS A 97 -0.87 -6.74 3.08
C HIS A 97 -0.09 -5.46 3.31
N VAL A 98 0.20 -4.73 2.25
CA VAL A 98 0.99 -3.50 2.30
C VAL A 98 0.19 -2.37 1.71
N LEU A 99 0.03 -1.29 2.49
CA LEU A 99 -0.52 -0.03 2.04
C LEU A 99 0.63 0.94 1.77
N LEU A 100 0.61 1.58 0.62
CA LEU A 100 1.57 2.61 0.21
C LEU A 100 0.85 3.92 -0.10
N GLY A 101 1.56 5.03 0.11
CA GLY A 101 1.09 6.36 -0.20
C GLY A 101 2.15 7.19 -0.89
N TRP A 102 1.75 8.03 -1.85
CA TRP A 102 2.61 9.03 -2.45
C TRP A 102 2.73 10.22 -1.52
N ARG A 103 3.93 10.46 -0.98
CA ARG A 103 4.23 11.54 -0.02
C ARG A 103 5.61 12.12 -0.32
N ASP A 104 5.70 13.44 -0.22
CA ASP A 104 6.97 14.18 -0.40
C ASP A 104 7.71 13.85 -1.71
N GLY A 105 6.94 13.59 -2.78
CA GLY A 105 7.48 13.29 -4.12
C GLY A 105 7.90 11.83 -4.35
N GLY A 106 7.50 10.89 -3.47
CA GLY A 106 7.77 9.47 -3.68
C GLY A 106 6.77 8.53 -3.00
N TRP A 107 6.78 7.27 -3.41
CA TRP A 107 6.02 6.23 -2.73
C TRP A 107 6.67 5.87 -1.40
N GLN A 108 5.84 5.79 -0.35
CA GLN A 108 6.24 5.40 0.99
C GLN A 108 5.31 4.30 1.50
N VAL A 109 5.85 3.39 2.30
CA VAL A 109 5.05 2.37 2.98
C VAL A 109 4.34 3.03 4.14
N LEU A 110 3.00 2.99 4.13
CA LEU A 110 2.17 3.52 5.21
C LEU A 110 1.97 2.47 6.29
N GLU A 111 1.71 1.23 5.90
CA GLU A 111 1.48 0.13 6.83
C GLU A 111 1.74 -1.24 6.20
N VAL A 112 2.19 -2.19 7.04
CA VAL A 112 2.33 -3.61 6.68
C VAL A 112 1.66 -4.48 7.74
N ILE A 113 0.74 -5.32 7.28
CA ILE A 113 0.11 -6.36 8.07
C ILE A 113 0.51 -7.72 7.49
N ALA A 114 1.30 -8.48 8.23
CA ALA A 114 1.70 -9.84 7.85
C ALA A 114 0.85 -10.86 8.60
N GLY A 115 0.46 -11.96 7.93
CA GLY A 115 -0.23 -13.08 8.59
C GLY A 115 -1.74 -12.98 8.63
N ALA A 116 -2.32 -11.84 8.28
CA ALA A 116 -3.77 -11.69 8.20
C ALA A 116 -4.32 -12.37 6.92
N PRO A 117 -5.47 -13.05 6.99
CA PRO A 117 -6.10 -13.66 5.81
C PRO A 117 -6.66 -12.62 4.83
N HIS A 118 -7.02 -11.44 5.36
CA HIS A 118 -7.56 -10.30 4.66
C HIS A 118 -6.88 -9.03 5.15
N ALA A 119 -6.81 -8.02 4.30
CA ALA A 119 -6.36 -6.70 4.71
C ALA A 119 -7.41 -6.04 5.63
N PRO A 120 -7.00 -5.13 6.52
CA PRO A 120 -7.91 -4.40 7.40
C PRO A 120 -8.60 -3.24 6.65
N ASP A 121 -9.39 -3.58 5.62
CA ASP A 121 -9.99 -2.62 4.67
C ASP A 121 -10.80 -1.51 5.36
N ILE A 122 -11.62 -1.84 6.36
CA ILE A 122 -12.42 -0.85 7.11
C ILE A 122 -11.52 0.13 7.87
N ASP A 123 -10.56 -0.39 8.66
CA ASP A 123 -9.64 0.42 9.45
C ASP A 123 -8.77 1.32 8.54
N TRP A 124 -8.27 0.77 7.44
CA TRP A 124 -7.51 1.55 6.47
C TRP A 124 -8.36 2.64 5.82
N ARG A 125 -9.61 2.35 5.47
CA ARG A 125 -10.53 3.35 4.91
C ARG A 125 -10.74 4.52 5.87
N GLU A 126 -10.95 4.24 7.14
CA GLU A 126 -11.15 5.27 8.17
C GLU A 126 -9.88 6.10 8.41
N ARG A 127 -8.70 5.46 8.44
CA ARG A 127 -7.43 6.12 8.77
C ARG A 127 -6.77 6.84 7.59
N PHE A 128 -6.91 6.30 6.39
CA PHE A 128 -6.17 6.73 5.20
C PHE A 128 -7.06 7.16 4.02
N GLY A 129 -8.40 7.07 4.16
CA GLY A 129 -9.32 7.49 3.10
C GLY A 129 -9.29 6.59 1.87
N LEU A 130 -9.15 5.27 2.05
CA LEU A 130 -9.07 4.33 0.94
C LEU A 130 -10.29 4.40 0.02
N PRO A 131 -10.09 4.46 -1.30
CA PRO A 131 -11.17 4.31 -2.26
C PRO A 131 -11.73 2.89 -2.24
N GLU A 132 -13.02 2.77 -2.52
CA GLU A 132 -13.71 1.49 -2.59
C GLU A 132 -13.06 0.56 -3.63
N GLY A 133 -12.79 -0.69 -3.24
CA GLY A 133 -12.21 -1.70 -4.12
C GLY A 133 -10.69 -1.64 -4.30
N LEU A 134 -9.97 -0.73 -3.62
CA LEU A 134 -8.50 -0.71 -3.66
C LEU A 134 -7.88 -2.01 -3.17
N VAL A 135 -8.52 -2.69 -2.20
CA VAL A 135 -7.98 -3.85 -1.50
C VAL A 135 -8.72 -5.14 -1.85
#